data_AF-A0AAQ3NB13-F1
#
_entry.id   AF-A0AAQ3NB13-F1
#
_cell.length_a   1.000
_cell.length_b   1.000
_cell.length_c   1.000
_cell.angle_alpha   90.00
_cell.angle_beta   90.00
_cell.angle_gamma   90.00
#
_symmetry.space_group_name_H-M   'P 1'
#
loop_
_entity.id
_entity.type
_entity.pdbx_description
1 polymer ?
#
loop_
_entity_poly.entity_id
_entity_poly.type
_entity_poly.pdbx_seq_one_letter_code
_entity_poly.pdbx_strand_id
1 'polypeptide(L)'
;MCMDNPNFYCIWKLVLFVEGVYADDDDIKTHLSDKYGKFSASELQGNKEFIEDLMDNDISMTVRLQIVYGRLSIRSVRTAFEESVGSRLQKFGGSDNKELLQR
;
A
#
# COMPACT_ATOMS: atom_id res chain seq x y z
N MET A 1 10.45 -2.41 -26.35
CA MET A 1 10.80 -2.00 -27.73
C MET A 1 10.68 -0.49 -27.78
N CYS A 2 11.82 0.22 -27.74
CA CYS A 2 11.87 1.63 -28.11
C CYS A 2 12.47 1.66 -29.52
N MET A 3 11.68 2.05 -30.52
CA MET A 3 12.13 2.23 -31.89
C MET A 3 12.32 3.75 -32.12
N ASP A 4 13.56 4.12 -32.40
CA ASP A 4 14.04 5.23 -33.26
C ASP A 4 13.16 6.50 -33.41
N ASN A 5 13.20 7.41 -32.44
CA ASN A 5 12.84 8.82 -32.68
C ASN A 5 13.71 9.76 -31.81
N PRO A 6 14.52 10.67 -32.40
CA PRO A 6 15.48 11.51 -31.67
C PRO A 6 14.87 12.63 -30.82
N ASN A 7 13.54 12.79 -30.77
CA ASN A 7 12.86 13.84 -29.99
C ASN A 7 12.02 13.33 -28.81
N PHE A 8 12.07 12.03 -28.47
CA PHE A 8 11.33 11.49 -27.33
C PHE A 8 12.27 11.35 -26.11
N TYR A 9 12.08 12.23 -25.11
CA TYR A 9 12.62 12.00 -23.78
C TYR A 9 12.10 10.65 -23.28
N CYS A 10 12.95 9.63 -23.28
CA CYS A 10 12.63 8.34 -22.69
C CYS A 10 12.48 8.54 -21.18
N ILE A 11 11.25 8.67 -20.71
CA ILE A 11 10.96 8.58 -19.28
C ILE A 11 11.18 7.11 -18.91
N TRP A 12 12.35 6.80 -18.35
CA TRP A 12 12.66 5.46 -17.87
C TRP A 12 11.85 5.19 -16.60
N LYS A 13 10.88 4.27 -16.67
CA LYS A 13 10.14 3.79 -15.49
C LYS A 13 10.91 2.65 -14.84
N LEU A 14 11.48 2.92 -13.67
CA LEU A 14 12.17 1.92 -12.88
C LEU A 14 11.21 1.36 -11.81
N VAL A 15 11.05 0.04 -11.78
CA VAL A 15 10.24 -0.65 -10.76
C VAL A 15 11.16 -1.04 -9.60
N LEU A 16 10.93 -0.43 -8.44
CA LEU A 16 11.77 -0.58 -7.26
C LEU A 16 11.38 -1.81 -6.43
N PHE A 17 10.07 -1.98 -6.23
CA PHE A 17 9.49 -3.04 -5.42
C PHE A 17 8.17 -3.50 -6.02
N VAL A 18 7.74 -4.69 -5.60
CA VAL A 18 6.41 -5.24 -5.85
C VAL A 18 5.75 -5.49 -4.49
N GLU A 19 4.48 -5.13 -4.41
CA GLU A 19 3.65 -5.29 -3.23
C GLU A 19 2.64 -6.41 -3.48
N GLY A 20 2.46 -7.30 -2.50
CA GLY A 20 1.34 -8.22 -2.43
C GLY A 20 0.60 -8.01 -1.11
N VAL A 21 -0.71 -7.81 -1.18
CA VAL A 21 -1.58 -7.70 -0.01
C VAL A 21 -2.37 -9.00 0.10
N TYR A 22 -2.29 -9.62 1.28
CA TYR A 22 -3.00 -10.83 1.63
C TYR A 22 -3.98 -10.49 2.74
N ALA A 23 -5.16 -11.06 2.70
CA ALA A 23 -6.17 -10.92 3.74
C ALA A 23 -6.82 -12.27 3.97
N ASP A 24 -7.24 -12.51 5.21
CA ASP A 24 -7.98 -13.73 5.55
C ASP A 24 -9.39 -13.69 4.94
N ASP A 25 -9.76 -14.76 4.24
CA ASP A 25 -11.02 -14.83 3.50
C ASP A 25 -12.23 -14.98 4.44
N ASP A 26 -12.05 -15.60 5.61
CA ASP A 26 -13.12 -15.77 6.60
C ASP A 26 -13.37 -14.45 7.33
N ASP A 27 -12.32 -13.69 7.67
CA ASP A 27 -12.44 -12.35 8.26
C ASP A 27 -13.14 -11.38 7.29
N ILE A 28 -12.73 -11.38 6.01
CA ILE A 28 -13.36 -10.52 4.98
C ILE A 28 -14.85 -10.82 4.86
N LYS A 29 -15.23 -12.10 4.81
CA LYS A 29 -16.65 -12.45 4.74
C LYS A 29 -17.39 -12.05 6.00
N THR A 30 -16.82 -12.28 7.17
CA THR A 30 -17.47 -11.97 8.45
C THR A 30 -17.72 -10.47 8.61
N HIS A 31 -16.75 -9.63 8.24
CA HIS A 31 -16.82 -8.19 8.48
C HIS A 31 -17.39 -7.37 7.32
N LEU A 32 -17.23 -7.84 6.06
CA LEU A 32 -17.57 -7.05 4.87
C LEU A 32 -18.69 -7.65 4.02
N SER A 33 -19.09 -8.91 4.22
CA SER A 33 -20.12 -9.54 3.36
C SER A 33 -21.50 -8.91 3.52
N ASP A 34 -21.86 -8.44 4.71
CA ASP A 34 -23.17 -7.85 4.98
C ASP A 34 -23.38 -6.53 4.23
N LYS A 35 -22.34 -5.69 4.17
CA LYS A 35 -22.38 -4.38 3.52
C LYS A 35 -22.00 -4.44 2.05
N TYR A 36 -21.02 -5.27 1.69
CA TYR A 36 -20.41 -5.27 0.37
C TYR A 36 -20.56 -6.56 -0.44
N GLY A 37 -21.11 -7.63 0.13
CA GLY A 37 -21.20 -8.95 -0.52
C GLY A 37 -22.08 -9.02 -1.77
N LYS A 38 -22.87 -7.97 -2.05
CA LYS A 38 -23.70 -7.85 -3.27
C LYS A 38 -23.03 -7.05 -4.39
N PHE A 39 -21.92 -6.38 -4.08
CA PHE A 39 -21.23 -5.52 -5.03
C PHE A 39 -20.21 -6.32 -5.84
N SER A 40 -20.05 -5.97 -7.11
CA SER A 40 -19.02 -6.54 -7.96
C SER A 40 -17.66 -5.94 -7.66
N ALA A 41 -16.60 -6.65 -8.05
CA ALA A 41 -15.22 -6.17 -7.88
C ALA A 41 -15.00 -4.78 -8.52
N SER A 42 -15.65 -4.50 -9.65
CA SER A 42 -15.55 -3.21 -10.35
C SER A 42 -16.21 -2.05 -9.59
N GLU A 43 -17.27 -2.31 -8.82
CA GLU A 43 -17.96 -1.30 -8.01
C GLU A 43 -17.20 -1.00 -6.71
N LEU A 44 -16.48 -1.99 -6.19
CA LEU A 44 -15.62 -1.84 -5.02
C LEU A 44 -14.26 -1.23 -5.37
N GLN A 45 -13.81 -1.39 -6.63
CA GLN A 45 -12.52 -0.88 -7.10
C GLN A 45 -12.47 0.65 -7.03
N GLY A 46 -11.67 1.18 -6.10
CA GLY A 46 -11.49 2.61 -5.90
C GLY A 46 -12.56 3.29 -5.04
N ASN A 47 -13.49 2.52 -4.45
CA ASN A 47 -14.42 3.04 -3.45
C ASN A 47 -13.66 3.33 -2.15
N LYS A 48 -13.63 4.61 -1.75
CA LYS A 48 -12.92 5.06 -0.55
C LYS A 48 -13.52 4.50 0.74
N GLU A 49 -14.85 4.44 0.82
CA GLU A 49 -15.56 3.93 2.00
C GLU A 49 -15.24 2.45 2.21
N PHE A 50 -15.21 1.68 1.11
CA PHE A 50 -14.80 0.28 1.18
C PHE A 50 -13.35 0.11 1.65
N ILE A 51 -12.42 0.95 1.18
CA ILE A 51 -11.01 0.90 1.61
C ILE A 51 -10.86 1.30 3.08
N GLU A 52 -11.61 2.31 3.54
CA GLU A 52 -11.63 2.74 4.94
C GLU A 52 -12.20 1.65 5.84
N ASP A 53 -13.37 1.09 5.50
CA ASP A 53 -13.96 -0.02 6.25
C ASP A 53 -13.04 -1.26 6.26
N LEU A 54 -12.36 -1.56 5.16
CA LEU A 54 -11.39 -2.67 5.09
C LEU A 54 -10.19 -2.46 6.04
N MET A 55 -9.74 -1.21 6.22
CA MET A 55 -8.63 -0.87 7.11
C MET A 55 -9.04 -0.75 8.58
N ASP A 56 -10.29 -0.35 8.86
CA ASP A 56 -10.80 -0.12 10.21
C ASP A 56 -11.35 -1.39 10.87
N ASN A 57 -11.81 -2.37 10.08
CA ASN A 57 -12.25 -3.65 10.60
C ASN A 57 -11.07 -4.53 11.04
N ASP A 58 -11.32 -5.40 12.01
CA ASP A 58 -10.34 -6.36 12.54
C ASP A 58 -10.16 -7.53 11.57
N ILE A 59 -9.55 -7.25 10.42
CA ILE A 59 -9.28 -8.23 9.36
C ILE A 59 -7.78 -8.51 9.38
N SER A 60 -7.42 -9.79 9.47
CA SER A 60 -6.02 -10.19 9.40
C SER A 60 -5.46 -9.91 8.00
N MET A 61 -4.69 -8.83 7.87
CA MET A 61 -4.04 -8.43 6.62
C MET A 61 -2.53 -8.52 6.74
N THR A 62 -1.89 -9.06 5.70
CA THR A 62 -0.43 -9.13 5.57
C THR A 62 0.02 -8.46 4.29
N VAL A 63 0.91 -7.48 4.39
CA VAL A 63 1.55 -6.84 3.23
C VAL A 63 2.95 -7.43 3.04
N ARG A 64 3.20 -8.03 1.89
CA ARG A 64 4.51 -8.55 1.49
C ARG A 64 5.16 -7.60 0.48
N LEU A 65 6.25 -6.98 0.90
CA LEU A 65 7.05 -6.11 0.04
C LEU A 65 8.26 -6.88 -0.50
N GLN A 66 8.31 -7.12 -1.82
CA GLN A 66 9.44 -7.75 -2.49
C GLN A 66 10.27 -6.67 -3.21
N ILE A 67 11.51 -6.47 -2.77
CA ILE A 67 12.44 -5.54 -3.44
C ILE A 67 12.94 -6.20 -4.72
N VAL A 68 12.72 -5.53 -5.86
CA VAL A 68 13.15 -6.01 -7.19
C VAL A 68 14.46 -5.35 -7.60
N TYR A 69 14.72 -4.13 -7.15
CA TYR A 69 15.94 -3.40 -7.47
C TYR A 69 17.04 -3.60 -6.42
N GLY A 70 18.01 -4.46 -6.72
CA GLY A 70 19.09 -4.85 -5.80
C GLY A 70 20.14 -3.77 -5.48
N ARG A 71 20.05 -2.57 -6.09
CA ARG A 71 20.96 -1.44 -5.83
C ARG A 71 20.39 -0.41 -4.85
N LEU A 72 19.31 -0.73 -4.15
CA LEU A 72 18.78 0.15 -3.10
C LEU A 72 19.60 0.03 -1.83
N SER A 73 20.02 1.17 -1.29
CA SER A 73 20.63 1.19 0.04
C SER A 73 19.55 0.98 1.08
N ILE A 74 19.80 0.11 2.06
CA ILE A 74 18.88 -0.15 3.18
C ILE A 74 18.52 1.14 3.92
N ARG A 75 19.47 2.09 4.02
CA ARG A 75 19.21 3.41 4.62
C ARG A 75 18.15 4.20 3.84
N SER A 76 18.26 4.24 2.51
CA SER A 76 17.31 4.97 1.67
C SER A 76 15.90 4.38 1.74
N VAL A 77 15.79 3.04 1.78
CA VAL A 77 14.49 2.37 1.94
C VAL A 77 13.89 2.66 3.31
N ARG A 78 14.72 2.60 4.37
CA ARG A 78 14.29 2.89 5.75
C ARG A 78 13.76 4.32 5.89
N THR A 79 14.51 5.33 5.42
CA THR A 79 14.08 6.73 5.52
C THR A 79 12.79 6.98 4.74
N ALA A 80 12.66 6.44 3.52
CA ALA A 80 11.44 6.59 2.73
C ALA A 80 10.23 5.92 3.41
N PHE A 81 10.44 4.78 4.08
CA PHE A 81 9.38 4.10 4.83
C PHE A 81 9.00 4.87 6.10
N GLU A 82 9.98 5.36 6.86
CA GLU A 82 9.76 6.19 8.05
C GLU A 82 8.99 7.48 7.72
N GLU A 83 9.34 8.17 6.62
CA GLU A 83 8.61 9.35 6.15
C GLU A 83 7.19 9.00 5.67
N SER A 84 7.06 7.93 4.90
CA SER A 84 5.77 7.51 4.33
C SER A 84 4.79 7.06 5.40
N VAL A 85 5.23 6.25 6.36
CA VAL A 85 4.39 5.76 7.46
C VAL A 85 4.22 6.85 8.51
N GLY A 86 5.27 7.61 8.83
CA GLY A 86 5.21 8.69 9.82
C GLY A 86 4.21 9.79 9.43
N SER A 87 4.15 10.16 8.15
CA SER A 87 3.15 11.14 7.67
C SER A 87 1.70 10.63 7.81
N ARG A 88 1.47 9.33 7.62
CA ARG A 88 0.15 8.71 7.79
C ARG A 88 -0.21 8.58 9.27
N LEU A 89 0.73 8.15 10.12
CA LEU A 89 0.53 8.11 11.57
C LEU A 89 0.19 9.48 12.14
N GLN A 90 0.85 10.54 11.67
CA GLN A 90 0.51 11.91 12.08
C GLN A 90 -0.93 12.30 11.69
N LYS A 91 -1.41 11.82 10.55
CA LYS A 91 -2.77 12.08 10.05
C LYS A 91 -3.86 11.36 10.88
N PHE A 92 -3.59 10.14 11.34
CA PHE A 92 -4.58 9.32 12.06
C PHE A 92 -4.44 9.33 13.59
N GLY A 93 -3.23 9.61 14.13
CA GLY A 93 -2.90 9.48 15.55
C GLY A 93 -2.44 10.75 16.28
N GLY A 94 -2.40 11.91 15.62
CA GLY A 94 -1.96 13.18 16.24
C GLY A 94 -0.44 13.33 16.35
N SER A 95 0.06 14.23 17.21
CA SER A 95 1.47 14.67 17.22
C SER A 95 2.44 13.83 18.06
N ASP A 96 1.97 12.81 18.79
CA ASP A 96 2.77 12.08 19.79
C ASP A 96 3.12 10.63 19.36
N ASN A 97 3.58 10.47 18.11
CA ASN A 97 3.85 9.16 17.50
C ASN A 97 5.32 8.69 17.60
N LYS A 98 6.15 9.34 18.43
CA LYS A 98 7.58 9.05 18.51
C LYS A 98 7.89 7.65 19.07
N GLU A 99 7.05 7.10 19.95
CA GLU A 99 7.23 5.74 20.48
C GLU A 99 6.86 4.63 19.47
N LEU A 100 5.92 4.89 18.55
CA LEU A 100 5.49 3.91 17.54
C LEU A 100 6.48 3.78 16.37
N LEU A 101 7.26 4.83 16.12
CA LEU A 101 8.24 4.89 15.03
C LEU A 101 9.66 4.46 15.46
N GLN A 102 9.93 4.32 16.76
CA GLN A 102 11.25 3.90 17.27
C GLN A 102 11.26 2.44 17.70
N ARG A 103 11.87 1.60 16.87
CA ARG A 103 12.44 0.31 17.28
C ARG A 103 13.76 0.06 16.56
#